data_AF-A0A2V7WFL5-F1
#
_entry.id   AF-A0A2V7WFL5-F1
#
_cell.length_a   1.000
_cell.length_b   1.000
_cell.length_c   1.000
_cell.angle_alpha   90.00
_cell.angle_beta   90.00
_cell.angle_gamma   90.00
#
_symmetry.space_group_name_H-M   'P 1'
#
loop_
_entity.id
_entity.type
_entity.pdbx_description
1 polymer ?
#
loop_
_entity_poly.entity_id
_entity_poly.type
_entity_poly.pdbx_seq_one_letter_code
_entity_poly.pdbx_strand_id
1 'polypeptide(L)'
;FKGAMRGILPDEVIDRPKQGFAVALDRWFRGRLEGFAHDLLLSDRSRQRGIFNLSYVDQLLTWQRRGRPLDLQLWTLISFELWCRTFLDGAKATCRSRENDAVAMGQAMAVALPLS
;
A
#
# COMPACT_ATOMS: atom_id res chain seq x y z
N PHE A 1 -14.87 2.64 28.42
CA PHE A 1 -15.07 2.54 26.96
C PHE A 1 -15.66 1.20 26.52
N LYS A 2 -15.01 0.05 26.80
CA LYS A 2 -15.54 -1.29 26.42
C LYS A 2 -16.97 -1.58 26.91
N GLY A 3 -17.29 -1.25 28.16
CA GLY A 3 -18.63 -1.49 28.73
C GLY A 3 -19.77 -0.68 28.11
N ALA A 4 -19.49 0.44 27.44
CA ALA A 4 -20.52 1.28 26.81
C ALA A 4 -20.98 0.75 25.44
N MET A 5 -20.26 -0.20 24.86
CA MET A 5 -20.54 -0.79 23.54
C MET A 5 -21.22 -2.18 23.64
N ARG A 6 -21.39 -2.71 24.86
CA ARG A 6 -22.11 -3.97 25.10
C ARG A 6 -23.59 -3.77 24.77
N GLY A 7 -24.14 -4.71 23.99
CA GLY A 7 -25.52 -4.63 23.48
C GLY A 7 -25.66 -4.02 22.08
N ILE A 8 -24.62 -3.37 21.55
CA ILE A 8 -24.55 -2.92 20.14
C ILE A 8 -23.65 -3.86 19.34
N LEU A 9 -22.53 -4.25 19.93
CA LEU A 9 -21.57 -5.18 19.32
C LEU A 9 -21.56 -6.50 20.11
N PRO A 10 -21.45 -7.66 19.45
CA PRO A 10 -21.34 -8.94 20.12
C PRO A 10 -20.18 -8.96 21.12
N ASP A 11 -20.42 -9.58 22.28
CA ASP A 11 -19.47 -9.57 23.41
C ASP A 11 -18.13 -10.23 23.01
N GLU A 12 -18.13 -11.15 22.04
CA GLU A 12 -16.90 -11.78 21.54
C GLU A 12 -15.93 -10.77 20.89
N VAL A 13 -16.45 -9.67 20.33
CA VAL A 13 -15.63 -8.61 19.72
C VAL A 13 -15.09 -7.65 20.77
N ILE A 14 -15.87 -7.37 21.82
CA ILE A 14 -15.52 -6.43 22.90
C ILE A 14 -14.43 -7.03 23.80
N ASP A 15 -14.55 -8.32 24.10
CA ASP A 15 -13.65 -9.03 25.01
C ASP A 15 -12.39 -9.54 24.30
N ARG A 16 -12.36 -9.50 22.96
CA ARG A 16 -11.14 -9.79 22.18
C ARG A 16 -9.97 -8.91 22.65
N PRO A 17 -8.77 -9.49 22.87
CA PRO A 17 -7.58 -8.70 23.14
C PRO A 17 -7.32 -7.76 21.96
N LYS A 18 -6.88 -6.53 22.25
CA LYS A 18 -6.52 -5.56 21.21
C LYS A 18 -5.38 -6.15 20.39
N GLN A 19 -5.71 -6.72 19.24
CA GLN A 19 -4.70 -7.09 18.27
C GLN A 19 -4.25 -5.79 17.63
N GLY A 20 -2.94 -5.48 17.71
CA GLY A 20 -2.38 -4.36 16.98
C GLY A 20 -2.70 -4.52 15.50
N PHE A 21 -2.82 -3.41 14.79
CA PHE A 21 -2.94 -3.39 13.32
C PHE A 21 -1.60 -3.83 12.70
N ALA A 22 -1.20 -5.07 12.93
CA ALA A 22 -0.01 -5.66 12.36
C ALA A 22 -0.26 -5.84 10.86
N VAL A 23 0.41 -5.01 10.07
CA VAL A 23 0.41 -5.17 8.61
C VAL A 23 1.11 -6.50 8.32
N ALA A 24 0.43 -7.39 7.59
CA ALA A 24 0.98 -8.69 7.19
C ALA A 24 2.01 -8.50 6.06
N LEU A 25 3.13 -7.84 6.38
CA LEU A 25 4.15 -7.42 5.42
C LEU A 25 4.74 -8.62 4.67
N ASP A 26 5.08 -9.71 5.36
CA ASP A 26 5.64 -10.93 4.74
C ASP A 26 4.71 -11.47 3.64
N ARG A 27 3.39 -11.52 3.89
CA ARG A 27 2.42 -11.96 2.88
C ARG A 27 2.36 -11.00 1.69
N TRP A 28 2.53 -9.70 1.92
CA TRP A 28 2.47 -8.70 0.85
C TRP A 28 3.73 -8.72 -0.01
N PHE A 29 4.91 -8.85 0.61
CA PHE A 29 6.21 -8.95 -0.06
C PHE A 29 6.40 -10.25 -0.85
N ARG A 30 5.70 -11.34 -0.50
CA ARG A 30 5.65 -12.56 -1.33
C ARG A 30 4.76 -12.44 -2.57
N GLY A 31 4.11 -11.30 -2.78
CA GLY A 31 3.18 -11.08 -3.88
C GLY A 31 3.40 -9.74 -4.58
N ARG A 32 2.31 -9.03 -4.86
CA ARG A 32 2.33 -7.80 -5.69
C ARG A 32 3.15 -6.64 -5.09
N LEU A 33 3.43 -6.65 -3.79
CA LEU A 33 4.15 -5.54 -3.15
C LEU A 33 5.63 -5.51 -3.53
N GLU A 34 6.23 -6.65 -3.87
CA GLU A 34 7.64 -6.71 -4.24
C GLU A 34 7.92 -5.90 -5.51
N GLY A 35 7.15 -6.15 -6.57
CA GLY A 35 7.27 -5.42 -7.83
C GLY A 35 6.96 -3.94 -7.64
N PHE A 36 5.93 -3.62 -6.85
CA PHE A 36 5.63 -2.22 -6.51
C PHE A 36 6.78 -1.54 -5.77
N ALA A 37 7.40 -2.20 -4.78
CA ALA A 37 8.52 -1.66 -4.04
C ALA A 37 9.74 -1.41 -4.95
N HIS A 38 10.02 -2.34 -5.85
CA HIS A 38 11.05 -2.21 -6.86
C HIS A 38 10.80 -0.98 -7.75
N ASP A 39 9.61 -0.88 -8.34
CA ASP A 39 9.27 0.22 -9.26
C ASP A 39 9.21 1.58 -8.54
N LEU A 40 8.79 1.59 -7.28
CA LEU A 40 8.71 2.80 -6.47
C LEU A 40 10.10 3.31 -6.08
N LEU A 41 10.94 2.45 -5.50
CA LEU A 41 12.23 2.83 -4.92
C LEU A 41 13.32 3.04 -5.98
N LEU A 42 13.23 2.31 -7.10
CA LEU A 42 14.12 2.48 -8.24
C LEU A 42 13.50 3.38 -9.32
N SER A 43 12.46 4.15 -9.00
CA SER A 43 11.87 5.11 -9.93
C SER A 43 12.82 6.24 -10.27
N ASP A 44 12.67 6.85 -11.45
CA ASP A 44 13.49 8.00 -11.85
C ASP A 44 13.34 9.20 -10.92
N ARG A 45 12.17 9.37 -10.28
CA ARG A 45 11.97 10.39 -9.24
C ARG A 45 12.86 10.16 -8.03
N SER A 46 12.96 8.90 -7.58
CA SER A 46 13.85 8.51 -6.48
C SER A 46 15.32 8.71 -6.88
N ARG A 47 15.69 8.41 -8.13
CA ARG A 47 17.06 8.64 -8.63
C ARG A 47 17.41 10.12 -8.67
N GLN A 48 16.51 10.95 -9.20
CA GLN A 48 16.71 12.40 -9.33
C GLN A 48 16.89 13.09 -7.97
N ARG A 49 16.21 12.60 -6.93
CA ARG A 49 16.39 13.10 -5.56
C ARG A 49 17.76 12.76 -4.96
N GLY A 50 18.42 11.69 -5.40
CA GLY A 50 19.75 11.31 -4.92
C GLY A 50 19.82 10.90 -3.44
N ILE A 51 18.68 10.69 -2.78
CA ILE A 51 18.60 10.35 -1.34
C ILE A 51 18.95 8.87 -1.10
N PHE A 52 18.58 8.00 -2.05
CA PHE A 52 18.81 6.57 -1.94
C PHE A 52 20.04 6.11 -2.72
N ASN A 53 20.81 5.20 -2.12
CA ASN A 53 21.77 4.41 -2.87
C ASN A 53 21.03 3.27 -3.59
N LEU A 54 20.75 3.48 -4.88
CA LEU A 54 19.97 2.55 -5.72
C LEU A 54 20.61 1.15 -5.76
N SER A 55 21.93 1.07 -5.84
CA SER A 55 22.66 -0.21 -5.85
C SER A 55 22.50 -0.98 -4.55
N TYR A 56 22.37 -0.28 -3.42
CA TYR A 56 22.11 -0.91 -2.13
C TYR A 56 20.63 -1.31 -1.98
N VAL A 57 19.71 -0.48 -2.46
CA VAL A 57 18.27 -0.79 -2.45
C VAL A 57 17.96 -2.04 -3.28
N ASP A 58 18.56 -2.16 -4.46
CA ASP A 58 18.41 -3.33 -5.33
C ASP A 58 18.95 -4.62 -4.67
N GLN A 59 20.07 -4.53 -3.95
CA GLN A 59 20.57 -5.63 -3.12
C GLN A 59 19.61 -5.99 -1.99
N LEU A 60 19.00 -4.99 -1.34
CA LEU A 60 18.01 -5.20 -0.28
C LEU A 60 16.80 -6.00 -0.80
N LEU A 61 16.28 -5.61 -1.96
CA LEU A 61 15.17 -6.30 -2.63
C LEU A 61 15.55 -7.73 -3.01
N THR A 62 16.79 -7.93 -3.51
CA THR A 62 17.31 -9.26 -3.82
C THR A 62 17.42 -10.15 -2.57
N TRP A 63 17.92 -9.62 -1.45
CA TRP A 63 18.03 -10.38 -0.19
C TRP A 63 16.66 -10.72 0.38
N GLN A 64 15.71 -9.81 0.28
CA GLN A 64 14.31 -10.07 0.65
C GLN A 64 13.73 -11.21 -0.19
N ARG A 65 13.92 -11.18 -1.52
CA ARG A 65 13.48 -12.26 -2.42
C ARG A 65 14.11 -13.61 -2.07
N ARG A 66 15.34 -13.61 -1.56
CA ARG A 66 16.04 -14.82 -1.07
C ARG A 66 15.54 -15.30 0.31
N GLY A 67 14.52 -14.66 0.89
CA GLY A 67 13.89 -15.08 2.14
C GLY A 67 14.53 -14.50 3.40
N ARG A 68 15.37 -13.46 3.29
CA ARG A 68 15.86 -12.73 4.47
C ARG A 68 14.73 -11.83 4.99
N PRO A 69 14.44 -11.79 6.31
CA PRO A 69 13.33 -11.00 6.85
C PRO A 69 13.67 -9.50 6.89
N LEU A 70 13.54 -8.82 5.75
CA LEU A 70 13.80 -7.39 5.60
C LEU A 70 12.49 -6.60 5.36
N ASP A 71 11.34 -7.22 5.64
CA ASP A 71 9.99 -6.68 5.39
C ASP A 71 9.80 -5.28 5.99
N LEU A 72 10.19 -5.12 7.26
CA LEU A 72 10.04 -3.86 7.99
C LEU A 72 10.94 -2.76 7.42
N GLN A 73 12.15 -3.11 6.98
CA GLN A 73 13.10 -2.15 6.41
C GLN A 73 12.60 -1.67 5.04
N LEU A 74 12.17 -2.60 4.18
CA LEU A 74 11.57 -2.25 2.90
C LEU A 74 10.28 -1.46 3.08
N TRP A 75 9.43 -1.83 4.05
CA TRP A 75 8.24 -1.06 4.38
C TRP A 75 8.56 0.37 4.80
N THR A 76 9.61 0.56 5.60
CA THR A 76 10.09 1.88 6.02
C THR A 76 10.56 2.70 4.82
N LEU A 77 11.32 2.09 3.90
CA LEU A 77 11.78 2.75 2.67
C LEU A 77 10.62 3.15 1.77
N ILE A 78 9.64 2.26 1.56
CA ILE A 78 8.43 2.54 0.78
C ILE A 78 7.65 3.71 1.39
N SER A 79 7.43 3.67 2.70
CA SER A 79 6.72 4.71 3.43
C SER A 79 7.42 6.06 3.32
N PHE A 80 8.75 6.05 3.44
CA PHE A 80 9.57 7.25 3.29
C PHE A 80 9.55 7.80 1.87
N GLU A 81 9.67 6.96 0.83
CA GLU A 81 9.58 7.40 -0.56
C GLU A 81 8.21 8.00 -0.89
N LEU A 82 7.12 7.41 -0.41
CA LEU A 82 5.77 7.97 -0.57
C LEU A 82 5.63 9.33 0.14
N TRP A 83 6.22 9.46 1.33
CA TRP A 83 6.29 10.73 2.03
C TRP A 83 7.08 11.77 1.22
N CYS A 84 8.25 11.41 0.68
CA CYS A 84 9.02 12.29 -0.20
C CYS A 84 8.21 12.74 -1.42
N ARG A 85 7.48 11.83 -2.08
CA ARG A 85 6.61 12.19 -3.21
C ARG A 85 5.48 13.15 -2.83
N THR A 86 4.97 13.04 -1.61
CA THR A 86 3.85 13.87 -1.14
C THR A 86 4.32 15.25 -0.72
N PHE A 87 5.45 15.33 -0.02
CA PHE A 87 5.91 16.55 0.64
C PHE A 87 7.10 17.22 -0.05
N LEU A 88 8.02 16.47 -0.63
CA LEU A 88 9.22 17.01 -1.31
C LEU A 88 8.98 17.28 -2.80
N ASP A 89 8.32 16.35 -3.50
CA ASP A 89 7.98 16.55 -4.93
C ASP A 89 6.78 17.51 -5.12
N GLY A 90 6.18 17.93 -4.00
CA GLY A 90 5.08 18.86 -3.95
C GLY A 90 3.72 18.21 -4.19
N ALA A 91 2.81 18.45 -3.26
CA ALA A 91 1.39 18.40 -3.52
C ALA A 91 1.08 19.36 -4.68
N LYS A 92 1.11 18.86 -5.92
CA LYS A 92 0.19 19.39 -6.92
C LYS A 92 -1.18 19.03 -6.39
N ALA A 93 -1.74 19.91 -5.57
CA ALA A 93 -3.12 19.86 -5.16
C ALA A 93 -3.95 19.85 -6.44
N THR A 94 -4.25 18.66 -6.97
CA THR A 94 -5.35 18.54 -7.89
C THR A 94 -6.58 18.63 -7.04
N CYS A 95 -7.14 19.83 -6.97
CA CYS A 95 -8.58 19.97 -7.01
C CYS A 95 -9.04 19.18 -8.23
N ARG A 96 -9.34 17.90 -8.04
CA ARG A 96 -9.86 17.03 -9.09
C ARG A 96 -11.35 16.95 -8.80
N SER A 97 -12.13 17.68 -9.59
CA SER A 97 -13.57 17.55 -9.62
C SER A 97 -13.94 16.07 -9.77
N ARG A 98 -14.88 15.62 -8.93
CA ARG A 98 -15.45 14.27 -8.95
C ARG A 98 -16.40 14.12 -10.14
N GLU A 99 -15.89 14.15 -11.37
CA GLU A 99 -16.76 14.10 -12.56
C GLU A 99 -16.53 12.88 -13.45
N ASN A 100 -15.48 12.08 -13.25
CA ASN A 100 -15.20 10.94 -14.14
C ASN A 100 -15.35 9.53 -13.54
N ASP A 101 -15.67 9.37 -12.26
CA ASP A 101 -15.83 8.03 -11.65
C ASP A 101 -17.23 7.41 -11.87
N ALA A 102 -18.21 8.18 -12.34
CA ALA A 102 -19.55 7.67 -12.66
C ALA A 102 -19.62 6.96 -14.03
N VAL A 103 -18.74 7.29 -14.98
CA VAL A 103 -18.80 6.76 -16.35
C VAL A 103 -18.11 5.39 -16.47
N ALA A 104 -17.07 5.13 -15.66
CA ALA A 104 -16.30 3.89 -15.73
C ALA A 104 -16.98 2.67 -15.07
N MET A 105 -17.90 2.88 -14.10
CA MET A 105 -18.62 1.78 -13.45
C MET A 105 -19.88 1.36 -14.23
N GLY A 106 -20.43 2.22 -15.10
CA GLY A 106 -21.63 1.95 -15.88
C GLY A 106 -21.41 1.12 -17.16
N GLN A 107 -20.20 1.12 -17.71
CA GLN A 107 -19.90 0.43 -18.98
C GLN A 107 -19.47 -1.04 -18.82
N ALA A 108 -19.12 -1.48 -17.59
CA ALA A 108 -18.66 -2.84 -17.33
C ALA A 108 -19.79 -3.85 -17.03
N MET A 109 -21.06 -3.43 -16.91
CA MET A 109 -22.19 -4.34 -16.64
C MET A 109 -23.06 -4.68 -17.86
N ALA A 110 -22.75 -4.15 -19.05
CA ALA A 110 -23.62 -4.28 -20.23
C ALA A 110 -23.29 -5.45 -21.19
N VAL A 111 -22.29 -6.31 -20.90
CA VAL A 111 -21.82 -7.35 -21.86
C VAL A 111 -22.08 -8.80 -21.40
N ALA A 112 -22.82 -9.01 -20.31
CA ALA A 112 -23.12 -10.37 -19.83
C ALA A 112 -24.62 -10.68 -19.82
N LEU A 113 -25.21 -10.86 -21.01
CA LEU A 113 -26.45 -11.61 -21.18
C LEU A 113 -26.36 -12.42 -22.49
N PRO A 114 -26.24 -13.76 -22.45
CA PRO A 114 -26.62 -14.57 -23.57
C PRO A 114 -28.12 -14.90 -23.46
N LEU A 115 -28.90 -14.41 -24.42
CA LEU A 115 -30.13 -15.09 -24.83
C LEU A 115 -29.73 -16.45 -25.41
N SER A 116 -30.20 -17.54 -24.80
CA SER A 116 -30.97 -18.60 -25.47
C SER A 116 -31.52 -19.58 -24.46
#